data_AF-A0A928T1F9-F1
#
_entry.id   AF-A0A928T1F9-F1
#
_cell.length_a   1.000
_cell.length_b   1.000
_cell.length_c   1.000
_cell.angle_alpha   90.00
_cell.angle_beta   90.00
_cell.angle_gamma   90.00
#
_symmetry.space_group_name_H-M   'P 1'
#
loop_
_entity.id
_entity.type
_entity.pdbx_description
1 polymer ?
#
loop_
_entity_poly.entity_id
_entity_poly.type
_entity_poly.pdbx_seq_one_letter_code
_entity_poly.pdbx_strand_id
1 'polypeptide(L)'
;MPSRQIHSAFLLVAALALAGCGDGEEAPPEQAFGCRTLGAKTVACGSQGYAWRGLAPGPAEPLFDAELEAHATRLERQFHGLNAHGTQVTADLTIATTRTEERELIADFVASDSWDFEAFAGRSVPSVIDGFGKTAGMYAGAGIAADAFRYATLRDQGADCAEVEQARKFLEADLDVLHLVTAITGIPGGVARGFAQKDLPGAGQEPTTPLFDASGAPLPAEKNNGTWRDDNSGGSYPNVIWEDSCSRDMFSGWVLGYASAWEAIANDPAFAEEKKQRLQADARAIGHSLMQVGAEGYDLEIKDPDGRRTYHGILNESSIDRAYLDGVQNGFNGMLALGIVAALAYVSEDPALNAYLKKSLIAERGLHLMARDSMIGVDLGVKSNYSSYNMAFLGGWLAVRYLCDEAARSVAREAVQVALYDRPGQTRQPLEQKQSYFDLTYVAARSGSSAFAPPSADVDEPALARALETLSEFEPPPYYAPVRLNCDAAEIASGQCVAEDGTALELLGYVGRGDELVAAAPLPMRTRPSSNYHWRSNPYAVDSPSDGSALLSGADFRVAYWMARFMRR
;
A
#
# COMPACT_ATOMS: atom_id res chain seq x y z
N MET A 1 -37.40 2.26 -67.46
CA MET A 1 -38.07 3.19 -68.41
C MET A 1 -39.43 3.56 -67.81
N PRO A 2 -39.93 4.82 -67.85
CA PRO A 2 -39.35 6.05 -68.37
C PRO A 2 -39.12 7.16 -67.31
N SER A 3 -38.36 8.17 -67.71
CA SER A 3 -38.04 9.43 -67.02
C SER A 3 -39.22 10.43 -67.01
N ARG A 4 -39.24 11.36 -66.05
CA ARG A 4 -39.28 12.82 -66.31
C ARG A 4 -39.19 13.69 -65.04
N GLN A 5 -38.39 14.75 -65.14
CA GLN A 5 -38.32 15.98 -64.30
C GLN A 5 -39.70 16.72 -64.33
N ILE A 6 -40.07 17.76 -63.56
CA ILE A 6 -39.48 19.00 -63.01
C ILE A 6 -40.52 19.49 -61.93
N HIS A 7 -40.20 20.06 -60.76
CA HIS A 7 -40.27 21.51 -60.48
C HIS A 7 -39.87 21.85 -59.04
N SER A 8 -39.03 22.88 -58.95
CA SER A 8 -38.63 23.63 -57.77
C SER A 8 -39.81 24.37 -57.13
N ALA A 9 -39.84 24.40 -55.81
CA ALA A 9 -40.51 25.43 -55.02
C ALA A 9 -39.60 25.82 -53.86
N PHE A 10 -39.12 27.06 -53.92
CA PHE A 10 -38.41 27.77 -52.87
C PHE A 10 -39.34 27.96 -51.65
N LEU A 11 -38.86 27.63 -50.46
CA LEU A 11 -39.44 28.14 -49.22
C LEU A 11 -38.30 28.68 -48.34
N LEU A 12 -38.29 30.00 -48.26
CA LEU A 12 -37.40 30.84 -47.48
C LEU A 12 -37.85 30.75 -46.01
N VAL A 13 -37.03 30.17 -45.13
CA VAL A 13 -37.23 30.28 -43.67
C VAL A 13 -36.13 31.18 -43.13
N ALA A 14 -36.53 32.36 -42.69
CA ALA A 14 -35.71 33.29 -41.94
C ALA A 14 -35.54 32.77 -40.50
N ALA A 15 -34.31 32.50 -40.09
CA ALA A 15 -33.95 32.29 -38.69
C ALA A 15 -33.34 33.60 -38.16
N LEU A 16 -34.07 34.24 -37.23
CA LEU A 16 -33.58 35.33 -36.41
C LEU A 16 -32.42 34.85 -35.54
N ALA A 17 -31.31 35.57 -35.61
CA ALA A 17 -30.22 35.48 -34.64
C ALA A 17 -30.63 36.16 -33.33
N LEU A 18 -30.69 35.39 -32.24
CA LEU A 18 -30.60 35.90 -30.88
C LEU A 18 -29.22 35.53 -30.34
N ALA A 19 -28.34 36.53 -30.29
CA ALA A 19 -27.05 36.44 -29.61
C ALA A 19 -27.30 36.46 -28.10
N GLY A 20 -27.15 35.29 -27.47
CA GLY A 20 -26.97 35.16 -26.03
C GLY A 20 -25.51 34.86 -25.74
N CYS A 21 -24.81 35.79 -25.07
CA CYS A 21 -23.54 35.51 -24.42
C CYS A 21 -23.81 34.55 -23.25
N GLY A 22 -23.63 33.26 -23.49
CA GLY A 22 -23.41 32.28 -22.44
C GLY A 22 -21.96 31.86 -22.54
N ASP A 23 -21.19 32.08 -21.48
CA ASP A 23 -19.89 31.45 -21.28
C ASP A 23 -20.14 29.93 -21.19
N GLY A 24 -20.18 29.29 -22.36
CA GLY A 24 -20.17 27.84 -22.45
C GLY A 24 -18.80 27.36 -22.05
N GLU A 25 -18.66 26.89 -20.80
CA GLU A 25 -17.61 25.93 -20.47
C GLU A 25 -17.75 24.78 -21.49
N GLU A 26 -16.84 24.75 -22.46
CA GLU A 26 -16.65 23.59 -23.32
C GLU A 26 -16.51 22.37 -22.40
N ALA A 27 -17.39 21.38 -22.57
CA ALA A 27 -17.24 20.12 -21.90
C ALA A 27 -15.82 19.60 -22.23
N PRO A 28 -14.96 19.37 -21.23
CA PRO A 28 -13.60 18.93 -21.50
C PRO A 28 -13.62 17.61 -22.30
N PRO A 29 -12.64 17.39 -23.18
CA PRO A 29 -12.61 16.22 -24.04
C PRO A 29 -12.76 14.93 -23.22
N GLU A 30 -13.56 14.00 -23.75
CA GLU A 30 -13.78 12.67 -23.20
C GLU A 30 -12.43 12.02 -22.90
N GLN A 31 -12.11 11.81 -21.62
CA GLN A 31 -10.80 11.30 -21.20
C GLN A 31 -10.60 9.88 -21.72
N ALA A 32 -9.43 9.61 -22.32
CA ALA A 32 -9.08 8.33 -22.92
C ALA A 32 -9.18 7.13 -21.95
N PHE A 33 -9.09 7.37 -20.64
CA PHE A 33 -9.17 6.34 -19.60
C PHE A 33 -10.63 5.95 -19.21
N GLY A 34 -11.62 6.72 -19.63
CA GLY A 34 -13.05 6.41 -19.45
C GLY A 34 -13.61 6.64 -18.04
N CYS A 35 -12.80 7.09 -17.08
CA CYS A 35 -13.24 7.57 -15.77
C CYS A 35 -12.53 8.88 -15.42
N ARG A 36 -13.29 9.81 -14.84
CA ARG A 36 -12.77 11.09 -14.35
C ARG A 36 -12.28 10.94 -12.92
N THR A 37 -11.00 11.20 -12.68
CA THR A 37 -10.45 11.32 -11.32
C THR A 37 -11.11 12.49 -10.60
N LEU A 38 -11.41 12.32 -9.32
CA LEU A 38 -11.77 13.43 -8.45
C LEU A 38 -10.57 14.37 -8.38
N GLY A 39 -10.65 15.49 -9.09
CA GLY A 39 -9.63 16.52 -9.01
C GLY A 39 -9.41 16.97 -7.56
N ALA A 40 -8.18 17.33 -7.24
CA ALA A 40 -7.86 17.99 -5.99
C ALA A 40 -8.70 19.27 -5.86
N LYS A 41 -9.38 19.42 -4.72
CA LYS A 41 -10.00 20.70 -4.34
C LYS A 41 -9.08 21.30 -3.29
N THR A 42 -8.11 22.09 -3.72
CA THR A 42 -7.16 22.72 -2.82
C THR A 42 -7.81 23.93 -2.15
N VAL A 43 -7.54 24.11 -0.87
CA VAL A 43 -7.80 25.37 -0.16
C VAL A 43 -6.48 26.09 0.11
N ALA A 44 -6.55 27.37 0.47
CA ALA A 44 -5.34 28.08 0.88
C ALA A 44 -4.76 27.44 2.16
N CYS A 45 -3.46 27.14 2.18
CA CYS A 45 -2.80 26.72 3.41
C CYS A 45 -2.90 27.82 4.48
N GLY A 46 -2.92 27.41 5.76
CA GLY A 46 -3.15 28.27 6.91
C GLY A 46 -4.59 28.74 7.09
N SER A 47 -5.50 28.43 6.15
CA SER A 47 -6.91 28.83 6.26
C SER A 47 -7.73 27.95 7.21
N GLN A 48 -7.29 26.70 7.44
CA GLN A 48 -8.10 25.66 8.07
C GLN A 48 -9.47 25.50 7.37
N GLY A 49 -9.56 25.86 6.08
CA GLY A 49 -10.75 25.69 5.26
C GLY A 49 -10.80 24.28 4.71
N TYR A 50 -11.78 23.48 5.09
CA TYR A 50 -11.82 22.08 4.67
C TYR A 50 -12.50 21.95 3.32
N ALA A 51 -11.80 21.45 2.30
CA ALA A 51 -12.41 21.12 1.02
C ALA A 51 -13.37 19.91 1.12
N TRP A 52 -13.07 19.01 2.06
CA TRP A 52 -13.85 17.83 2.41
C TRP A 52 -13.48 17.38 3.83
N ARG A 53 -14.31 16.51 4.43
CA ARG A 53 -14.10 15.96 5.78
C ARG A 53 -13.70 14.49 5.69
N GLY A 54 -12.73 14.10 6.50
CA GLY A 54 -12.22 12.73 6.56
C GLY A 54 -13.15 11.78 7.31
N LEU A 55 -12.91 10.47 7.20
CA LEU A 55 -13.51 9.49 8.08
C LEU A 55 -13.07 9.74 9.53
N ALA A 56 -11.78 9.97 9.73
CA ALA A 56 -11.22 10.51 10.96
C ALA A 56 -11.37 12.05 10.99
N PRO A 57 -11.96 12.64 12.04
CA PRO A 57 -12.08 14.09 12.16
C PRO A 57 -10.70 14.77 12.22
N GLY A 58 -10.54 15.91 11.53
CA GLY A 58 -9.34 16.74 11.64
C GLY A 58 -9.41 17.81 12.74
N PRO A 59 -8.33 18.58 12.98
CA PRO A 59 -8.21 19.55 14.07
C PRO A 59 -9.33 20.60 14.20
N ALA A 60 -9.97 20.99 13.10
CA ALA A 60 -11.07 21.96 13.08
C ALA A 60 -12.46 21.33 13.29
N GLU A 61 -12.54 20.01 13.49
CA GLU A 61 -13.79 19.25 13.55
C GLU A 61 -14.15 18.80 14.98
N PRO A 62 -15.45 18.64 15.29
CA PRO A 62 -15.87 17.94 16.50
C PRO A 62 -15.34 16.50 16.51
N LEU A 63 -15.08 15.96 17.70
CA LEU A 63 -14.56 14.60 17.90
C LEU A 63 -13.13 14.38 17.38
N PHE A 64 -12.39 15.46 17.10
CA PHE A 64 -10.95 15.39 16.86
C PHE A 64 -10.24 14.75 18.06
N ASP A 65 -9.48 13.69 17.78
CA ASP A 65 -8.65 13.01 18.76
C ASP A 65 -7.23 13.57 18.72
N ALA A 66 -6.98 14.54 19.62
CA ALA A 66 -5.68 15.20 19.72
C ALA A 66 -4.58 14.27 20.22
N GLU A 67 -4.90 13.22 20.98
CA GLU A 67 -3.92 12.24 21.46
C GLU A 67 -3.46 11.35 20.31
N LEU A 68 -4.39 10.89 19.47
CA LEU A 68 -4.09 10.13 18.27
C LEU A 68 -3.32 10.96 17.22
N GLU A 69 -3.67 12.24 17.01
CA GLU A 69 -2.87 13.15 16.17
C GLU A 69 -1.44 13.30 16.71
N ALA A 70 -1.29 13.52 18.02
CA ALA A 70 0.02 13.68 18.63
C ALA A 70 0.84 12.39 18.52
N HIS A 71 0.21 11.21 18.65
CA HIS A 71 0.83 9.92 18.38
C HIS A 71 1.32 9.88 16.91
N ALA A 72 0.43 10.12 15.95
CA ALA A 72 0.78 10.11 14.54
C ALA A 72 1.93 11.07 14.23
N THR A 73 1.88 12.31 14.71
CA THR A 73 2.94 13.32 14.51
C THR A 73 4.30 12.87 15.04
N ARG A 74 4.35 12.29 16.24
CA ARG A 74 5.60 11.77 16.81
C ARG A 74 6.14 10.58 16.01
N LEU A 75 5.27 9.72 15.48
CA LEU A 75 5.66 8.60 14.64
C LEU A 75 6.15 9.06 13.26
N GLU A 76 5.50 10.07 12.65
CA GLU A 76 5.98 10.73 11.43
C GLU A 76 7.38 11.31 11.63
N ARG A 77 7.61 11.96 12.78
CA ARG A 77 8.92 12.52 13.14
C ARG A 77 9.99 11.43 13.28
N GLN A 78 9.69 10.35 13.99
CA GLN A 78 10.58 9.19 14.04
C GLN A 78 10.86 8.67 12.63
N PHE A 79 9.82 8.49 11.81
CA PHE A 79 9.93 7.93 10.49
C PHE A 79 10.85 8.76 9.60
N HIS A 80 10.56 10.05 9.42
CA HIS A 80 11.34 10.90 8.51
C HIS A 80 12.70 11.30 9.08
N GLY A 81 12.83 11.43 10.40
CA GLY A 81 14.09 11.77 11.05
C GLY A 81 15.08 10.61 11.13
N LEU A 82 14.59 9.35 11.16
CA LEU A 82 15.42 8.17 11.41
C LEU A 82 15.18 7.07 10.37
N ASN A 83 13.97 6.49 10.31
CA ASN A 83 13.69 5.30 9.50
C ASN A 83 13.84 5.54 7.98
N ALA A 84 13.66 6.78 7.51
CA ALA A 84 13.78 7.17 6.11
C ALA A 84 15.12 7.85 5.77
N HIS A 85 15.99 8.14 6.75
CA HIS A 85 17.17 8.99 6.57
C HIS A 85 18.06 8.61 5.38
N GLY A 86 18.28 7.31 5.16
CA GLY A 86 19.16 6.80 4.10
C GLY A 86 18.46 6.43 2.79
N THR A 87 17.21 5.99 2.89
CA THR A 87 16.46 5.35 1.81
C THR A 87 15.33 6.22 1.29
N GLN A 88 15.06 7.36 1.93
CA GLN A 88 13.92 8.26 1.76
C GLN A 88 12.55 7.63 2.09
N VAL A 89 12.47 6.31 2.13
CA VAL A 89 11.29 5.51 2.49
C VAL A 89 11.64 4.51 3.59
N THR A 90 10.64 3.73 4.00
CA THR A 90 10.69 2.78 5.10
C THR A 90 11.94 1.89 5.13
N ALA A 91 12.69 1.98 6.23
CA ALA A 91 13.60 0.95 6.72
C ALA A 91 13.44 0.81 8.24
N ASP A 92 13.39 -0.43 8.74
CA ASP A 92 13.50 -0.67 10.19
C ASP A 92 14.96 -0.49 10.61
N LEU A 93 15.20 -0.02 11.83
CA LEU A 93 16.56 0.18 12.35
C LEU A 93 16.85 -0.81 13.48
N THR A 94 18.12 -1.15 13.67
CA THR A 94 18.58 -1.91 14.83
C THR A 94 19.39 -1.02 15.75
N ILE A 95 19.02 -1.00 17.03
CA ILE A 95 19.70 -0.25 18.10
C ILE A 95 19.73 -1.14 19.35
N ALA A 96 20.91 -1.63 19.71
CA ALA A 96 21.12 -2.52 20.83
C ALA A 96 20.55 -1.92 22.12
N THR A 97 19.92 -2.76 22.94
CA THR A 97 19.28 -2.35 24.20
C THR A 97 20.28 -1.80 25.22
N THR A 98 21.58 -2.06 25.03
CA THR A 98 22.68 -1.51 25.83
C THR A 98 23.08 -0.08 25.46
N ARG A 99 22.62 0.45 24.32
CA ARG A 99 22.88 1.82 23.86
C ARG A 99 21.88 2.82 24.46
N THR A 100 21.85 2.89 25.79
CA THR A 100 20.82 3.65 26.52
C THR A 100 20.85 5.15 26.21
N GLU A 101 22.04 5.74 26.05
CA GLU A 101 22.20 7.16 25.71
C GLU A 101 21.62 7.48 24.33
N GLU A 102 21.91 6.66 23.31
CA GLU A 102 21.31 6.84 21.97
C GLU A 102 19.80 6.67 21.96
N ARG A 103 19.28 5.69 22.72
CA ARG A 103 17.83 5.45 22.79
C ARG A 103 17.10 6.58 23.50
N GLU A 104 17.70 7.15 24.54
CA GLU A 104 17.18 8.34 25.23
C GLU A 104 17.20 9.57 24.32
N LEU A 105 18.31 9.80 23.59
CA LEU A 105 18.43 10.87 22.60
C LEU A 105 17.36 10.77 21.49
N ILE A 106 17.06 9.56 21.02
CA ILE A 106 15.97 9.31 20.07
C ILE A 106 14.60 9.61 20.68
N ALA A 107 14.37 9.23 21.95
CA ALA A 107 13.13 9.55 22.65
C ALA A 107 12.94 11.06 22.80
N ASP A 108 13.99 11.79 23.16
CA ASP A 108 13.98 13.25 23.27
C ASP A 108 13.68 13.91 21.91
N PHE A 109 14.30 13.43 20.82
CA PHE A 109 14.01 13.90 19.47
C PHE A 109 12.53 13.69 19.11
N VAL A 110 12.03 12.48 19.31
CA VAL A 110 10.63 12.11 19.02
C VAL A 110 9.66 12.95 19.85
N ALA A 111 10.01 13.33 21.06
CA ALA A 111 9.20 14.20 21.93
C ALA A 111 9.31 15.70 21.60
N SER A 112 10.34 16.12 20.85
CA SER A 112 10.59 17.52 20.49
C SER A 112 9.63 18.04 19.40
N ASP A 113 9.86 19.24 18.86
CA ASP A 113 9.19 19.75 17.65
C ASP A 113 10.09 19.72 16.40
N SER A 114 11.31 19.18 16.50
CA SER A 114 12.24 19.09 15.38
C SER A 114 11.81 18.04 14.35
N TRP A 115 12.15 18.26 13.07
CA TRP A 115 12.02 17.26 12.00
C TRP A 115 13.38 16.74 11.52
N ASP A 116 14.47 17.38 11.95
CA ASP A 116 15.84 17.03 11.60
C ASP A 116 16.53 16.47 12.84
N PHE A 117 16.73 15.15 12.84
CA PHE A 117 17.39 14.45 13.94
C PHE A 117 18.84 14.92 14.11
N GLU A 118 19.58 15.08 13.01
CA GLU A 118 21.01 15.38 13.10
C GLU A 118 21.25 16.81 13.57
N ALA A 119 20.42 17.76 13.13
CA ALA A 119 20.44 19.12 13.64
C ALA A 119 20.04 19.19 15.13
N PHE A 120 19.07 18.38 15.56
CA PHE A 120 18.65 18.30 16.96
C PHE A 120 19.73 17.67 17.86
N ALA A 121 20.26 16.52 17.44
CA ALA A 121 21.16 15.70 18.22
C ALA A 121 22.63 16.14 18.15
N GLY A 122 23.02 16.89 17.11
CA GLY A 122 24.43 17.15 16.80
C GLY A 122 25.22 15.88 16.47
N ARG A 123 24.53 14.80 16.07
CA ARG A 123 25.08 13.48 15.74
C ARG A 123 24.43 12.96 14.46
N SER A 124 25.17 12.22 13.64
CA SER A 124 24.57 11.61 12.45
C SER A 124 23.71 10.41 12.81
N VAL A 125 22.68 10.11 12.00
CA VAL A 125 21.83 8.92 12.22
C VAL A 125 22.66 7.62 12.24
N PRO A 126 23.60 7.37 11.31
CA PRO A 126 24.43 6.17 11.37
C PRO A 126 25.30 6.05 12.63
N SER A 127 25.56 7.15 13.35
CA SER A 127 26.34 7.13 14.59
C SER A 127 25.54 6.71 15.82
N VAL A 128 24.21 6.70 15.75
CA VAL A 128 23.31 6.40 16.88
C VAL A 128 22.59 5.05 16.74
N ILE A 129 22.80 4.35 15.64
CA ILE A 129 22.21 3.02 15.38
C ILE A 129 23.30 1.98 15.12
N ASP A 130 22.91 0.71 15.04
CA ASP A 130 23.78 -0.42 14.69
C ASP A 130 23.59 -0.90 13.26
N GLY A 131 22.41 -0.67 12.66
CA GLY A 131 22.17 -1.00 11.27
C GLY A 131 20.81 -0.56 10.74
N PHE A 132 20.76 -0.34 9.43
CA PHE A 132 19.53 -0.24 8.65
C PHE A 132 19.12 -1.62 8.15
N GLY A 133 17.85 -1.95 8.29
CA GLY A 133 17.20 -3.02 7.55
C GLY A 133 17.06 -2.66 6.07
N LYS A 134 16.64 -3.63 5.26
CA LYS A 134 16.32 -3.36 3.85
C LYS A 134 15.01 -2.57 3.73
N THR A 135 14.93 -1.73 2.73
CA THR A 135 13.66 -1.18 2.25
C THR A 135 13.01 -2.20 1.33
N ALA A 136 11.78 -2.61 1.60
CA ALA A 136 11.08 -3.61 0.78
C ALA A 136 9.65 -3.17 0.45
N GLY A 137 9.12 -3.63 -0.69
CA GLY A 137 7.96 -3.00 -1.33
C GLY A 137 6.67 -2.93 -0.51
N MET A 138 6.36 -3.94 0.30
CA MET A 138 5.16 -3.90 1.15
C MET A 138 5.19 -2.74 2.14
N TYR A 139 6.33 -2.52 2.79
CA TYR A 139 6.49 -1.51 3.85
C TYR A 139 6.78 -0.13 3.27
N ALA A 140 7.62 -0.08 2.23
CA ALA A 140 7.98 1.15 1.56
C ALA A 140 6.78 1.74 0.82
N GLY A 141 6.06 0.90 0.07
CA GLY A 141 4.83 1.33 -0.60
C GLY A 141 3.74 1.81 0.35
N ALA A 142 3.61 1.17 1.53
CA ALA A 142 2.74 1.67 2.60
C ALA A 142 3.21 3.03 3.13
N GLY A 143 4.51 3.21 3.38
CA GLY A 143 5.09 4.50 3.78
C GLY A 143 4.80 5.61 2.76
N ILE A 144 5.04 5.35 1.48
CA ILE A 144 4.76 6.28 0.38
C ILE A 144 3.27 6.62 0.29
N ALA A 145 2.39 5.62 0.48
CA ALA A 145 0.96 5.87 0.51
C ALA A 145 0.55 6.74 1.71
N ALA A 146 1.18 6.54 2.87
CA ALA A 146 0.98 7.40 4.03
C ALA A 146 1.38 8.86 3.73
N ASP A 147 2.55 9.07 3.13
CA ASP A 147 3.04 10.38 2.73
C ASP A 147 2.15 11.06 1.69
N ALA A 148 1.66 10.29 0.71
CA ALA A 148 0.71 10.77 -0.28
C ALA A 148 -0.62 11.22 0.35
N PHE A 149 -1.20 10.38 1.22
CA PHE A 149 -2.44 10.69 1.93
C PHE A 149 -2.28 11.83 2.93
N ARG A 150 -1.15 11.91 3.62
CA ARG A 150 -0.78 13.02 4.50
C ARG A 150 -0.74 14.33 3.74
N TYR A 151 0.06 14.39 2.68
CA TYR A 151 0.17 15.59 1.85
C TYR A 151 -1.20 16.04 1.32
N ALA A 152 -1.96 15.13 0.72
CA ALA A 152 -3.28 15.45 0.17
C ALA A 152 -4.26 15.94 1.24
N THR A 153 -4.27 15.32 2.42
CA THR A 153 -5.11 15.74 3.56
C THR A 153 -4.74 17.14 4.02
N LEU A 154 -3.45 17.40 4.30
CA LEU A 154 -2.99 18.69 4.80
C LEU A 154 -3.25 19.82 3.80
N ARG A 155 -2.99 19.57 2.50
CA ARG A 155 -3.27 20.50 1.41
C ARG A 155 -4.76 20.81 1.29
N ASP A 156 -5.61 19.79 1.34
CA ASP A 156 -7.06 19.94 1.11
C ASP A 156 -7.83 20.40 2.36
N GLN A 157 -7.23 20.33 3.55
CA GLN A 157 -7.80 20.83 4.80
C GLN A 157 -7.24 22.19 5.25
N GLY A 158 -6.32 22.77 4.46
CA GLY A 158 -5.80 24.11 4.72
C GLY A 158 -4.90 24.17 5.96
N ALA A 159 -4.15 23.10 6.20
CA ALA A 159 -3.15 23.01 7.28
C ALA A 159 -2.06 24.09 7.14
N ASP A 160 -1.19 24.20 8.15
CA ASP A 160 -0.10 25.17 8.14
C ASP A 160 0.77 25.05 6.87
N CYS A 161 1.14 26.19 6.28
CA CYS A 161 1.86 26.20 5.01
C CYS A 161 3.24 25.52 5.10
N ALA A 162 3.94 25.64 6.23
CA ALA A 162 5.22 24.97 6.40
C ALA A 162 5.03 23.45 6.53
N GLU A 163 3.93 23.02 7.14
CA GLU A 163 3.60 21.59 7.25
C GLU A 163 3.23 20.98 5.89
N VAL A 164 2.39 21.67 5.11
CA VAL A 164 2.04 21.25 3.73
C VAL A 164 3.29 21.14 2.87
N GLU A 165 4.19 22.14 2.94
CA GLU A 165 5.45 22.15 2.20
C GLU A 165 6.39 21.01 2.66
N GLN A 166 6.45 20.73 3.96
CA GLN A 166 7.23 19.61 4.48
C GLN A 166 6.69 18.26 3.97
N ALA A 167 5.37 18.04 4.03
CA ALA A 167 4.74 16.84 3.49
C ALA A 167 4.95 16.70 1.99
N ARG A 168 4.94 17.82 1.24
CA ARG A 168 5.24 17.85 -0.19
C ARG A 168 6.65 17.32 -0.48
N LYS A 169 7.66 17.77 0.26
CA LYS A 169 9.06 17.33 0.10
C LYS A 169 9.24 15.85 0.36
N PHE A 170 8.55 15.30 1.36
CA PHE A 170 8.58 13.86 1.62
C PHE A 170 8.02 13.08 0.43
N LEU A 171 6.84 13.46 -0.07
CA LEU A 171 6.26 12.82 -1.26
C LEU A 171 7.12 13.02 -2.53
N GLU A 172 7.82 14.14 -2.67
CA GLU A 172 8.76 14.33 -3.79
C GLU A 172 9.93 13.36 -3.74
N ALA A 173 10.43 13.02 -2.56
CA ALA A 173 11.49 12.04 -2.37
C ALA A 173 10.97 10.61 -2.63
N ASP A 174 9.74 10.31 -2.22
CA ASP A 174 9.07 9.04 -2.53
C ASP A 174 8.95 8.79 -4.04
N LEU A 175 8.62 9.83 -4.82
CA LEU A 175 8.55 9.75 -6.29
C LEU A 175 9.92 9.42 -6.93
N ASP A 176 11.02 9.80 -6.29
CA ASP A 176 12.35 9.43 -6.76
C ASP A 176 12.67 7.98 -6.39
N VAL A 177 12.19 7.50 -5.23
CA VAL A 177 12.32 6.08 -4.84
C VAL A 177 11.48 5.16 -5.73
N LEU A 178 10.24 5.52 -6.04
CA LEU A 178 9.39 4.72 -6.93
C LEU A 178 10.06 4.51 -8.29
N HIS A 179 10.76 5.52 -8.80
CA HIS A 179 11.57 5.40 -10.01
C HIS A 179 12.84 4.55 -9.80
N LEU A 180 13.54 4.74 -8.68
CA LEU A 180 14.74 3.95 -8.36
C LEU A 180 14.45 2.45 -8.40
N VAL A 181 13.35 2.00 -7.79
CA VAL A 181 13.06 0.56 -7.65
C VAL A 181 12.72 -0.12 -8.97
N THR A 182 12.37 0.63 -10.01
CA THR A 182 12.20 0.11 -11.38
C THR A 182 13.50 0.26 -12.16
N ALA A 183 14.11 1.44 -12.13
CA ALA A 183 15.29 1.79 -12.91
C ALA A 183 16.52 0.95 -12.53
N ILE A 184 16.72 0.65 -11.24
CA ILE A 184 17.88 -0.12 -10.76
C ILE A 184 17.93 -1.55 -11.33
N THR A 185 16.78 -2.07 -11.77
CA THR A 185 16.69 -3.42 -12.37
C THR A 185 17.25 -3.46 -13.80
N GLY A 186 17.38 -2.32 -14.47
CA GLY A 186 17.94 -2.24 -15.82
C GLY A 186 17.03 -2.73 -16.95
N ILE A 187 15.79 -3.14 -16.67
CA ILE A 187 14.80 -3.54 -17.69
C ILE A 187 13.48 -2.79 -17.53
N PRO A 188 12.75 -2.49 -18.62
CA PRO A 188 11.40 -1.92 -18.54
C PRO A 188 10.44 -2.84 -17.78
N GLY A 189 9.76 -2.30 -16.77
CA GLY A 189 8.76 -3.03 -15.98
C GLY A 189 9.33 -4.00 -14.94
N GLY A 190 10.66 -4.13 -14.86
CA GLY A 190 11.30 -4.80 -13.73
C GLY A 190 11.08 -4.01 -12.44
N VAL A 191 10.88 -4.71 -11.34
CA VAL A 191 10.67 -4.09 -10.02
C VAL A 191 11.53 -4.81 -8.99
N ALA A 192 12.39 -4.06 -8.30
CA ALA A 192 13.17 -4.59 -7.20
C ALA A 192 12.24 -5.07 -6.07
N ARG A 193 12.59 -6.19 -5.43
CA ARG A 193 11.92 -6.63 -4.21
C ARG A 193 12.13 -5.64 -3.07
N GLY A 194 13.35 -5.15 -2.98
CA GLY A 194 13.81 -4.16 -2.02
C GLY A 194 15.20 -3.65 -2.37
N PHE A 195 15.70 -2.69 -1.59
CA PHE A 195 17.02 -2.10 -1.79
C PHE A 195 17.64 -1.65 -0.45
N ALA A 196 18.94 -1.37 -0.48
CA ALA A 196 19.71 -0.80 0.62
C ALA A 196 20.88 0.05 0.11
N GLN A 197 21.31 1.02 0.92
CA GLN A 197 22.45 1.89 0.60
C GLN A 197 23.76 1.30 1.13
N LYS A 198 24.78 1.22 0.26
CA LYS A 198 26.11 0.63 0.55
C LYS A 198 26.95 1.43 1.54
N ASP A 199 26.67 2.71 1.71
CA ASP A 199 27.39 3.60 2.63
C ASP A 199 26.79 3.63 4.04
N LEU A 200 25.67 2.91 4.26
CA LEU A 200 25.03 2.79 5.56
C LEU A 200 25.36 1.44 6.22
N PRO A 201 25.38 1.39 7.57
CA PRO A 201 25.52 0.12 8.29
C PRO A 201 24.28 -0.74 8.07
N GLY A 202 24.44 -2.07 8.08
CA GLY A 202 23.35 -3.04 7.96
C GLY A 202 23.20 -3.62 6.55
N ALA A 203 21.97 -3.68 6.03
CA ALA A 203 21.62 -4.46 4.83
C ALA A 203 22.42 -4.08 3.57
N GLY A 204 22.94 -2.86 3.47
CA GLY A 204 23.76 -2.41 2.33
C GLY A 204 25.14 -3.08 2.24
N GLN A 205 25.56 -3.79 3.28
CA GLN A 205 26.84 -4.51 3.34
C GLN A 205 26.73 -5.98 2.92
N GLU A 206 25.52 -6.42 2.52
CA GLU A 206 25.30 -7.79 2.06
C GLU A 206 26.06 -8.10 0.76
N PRO A 207 26.62 -9.31 0.60
CA PRO A 207 27.35 -9.66 -0.60
C PRO A 207 26.40 -9.75 -1.81
N THR A 208 26.81 -9.14 -2.92
CA THR A 208 26.06 -9.16 -4.17
C THR A 208 26.42 -10.37 -5.03
N THR A 209 25.46 -10.81 -5.85
CA THR A 209 25.63 -11.86 -6.86
C THR A 209 25.32 -11.29 -8.24
N PRO A 210 26.20 -11.44 -9.25
CA PRO A 210 25.91 -11.04 -10.63
C PRO A 210 24.66 -11.72 -11.18
N LEU A 211 23.94 -11.08 -12.12
CA LEU A 211 22.75 -11.68 -12.73
C LEU A 211 23.04 -12.97 -13.51
N PHE A 212 24.21 -13.04 -14.15
CA PHE A 212 24.63 -14.17 -14.96
C PHE A 212 26.04 -14.62 -14.59
N ASP A 213 26.31 -15.91 -14.75
CA ASP A 213 27.68 -16.44 -14.66
C ASP A 213 28.50 -16.15 -15.93
N ALA A 214 29.74 -16.64 -15.96
CA ALA A 214 30.65 -16.44 -17.09
C ALA A 214 30.18 -17.11 -18.40
N SER A 215 29.23 -18.04 -18.34
CA SER A 215 28.62 -18.71 -19.50
C SER A 215 27.32 -18.05 -19.97
N GLY A 216 26.85 -17.02 -19.26
CA GLY A 216 25.56 -16.36 -19.51
C GLY A 216 24.37 -17.08 -18.88
N ALA A 217 24.59 -18.07 -18.00
CA ALA A 217 23.50 -18.73 -17.29
C ALA A 217 23.04 -17.86 -16.10
N PRO A 218 21.71 -17.76 -15.84
CA PRO A 218 21.21 -16.89 -14.79
C PRO A 218 21.55 -17.43 -13.40
N LEU A 219 21.92 -16.54 -12.49
CA LEU A 219 22.26 -16.82 -11.10
C LEU A 219 21.18 -16.28 -10.15
N PRO A 220 20.98 -16.85 -8.94
CA PRO A 220 21.42 -18.20 -8.58
C PRO A 220 20.81 -19.24 -9.54
N ALA A 221 21.47 -20.40 -9.65
CA ALA A 221 21.08 -21.45 -10.60
C ALA A 221 19.62 -21.87 -10.41
N GLU A 222 19.22 -22.12 -9.15
CA GLU A 222 17.83 -22.24 -8.76
C GLU A 222 17.31 -20.89 -8.27
N LYS A 223 16.17 -20.44 -8.81
CA LYS A 223 15.53 -19.19 -8.37
C LYS A 223 15.12 -19.33 -6.91
N ASN A 224 15.47 -18.36 -6.08
CA ASN A 224 15.17 -18.32 -4.65
C ASN A 224 14.33 -17.08 -4.30
N ASN A 225 14.02 -16.90 -3.02
CA ASN A 225 13.18 -15.79 -2.54
C ASN A 225 13.93 -14.45 -2.38
N GLY A 226 14.87 -14.17 -3.28
CA GLY A 226 15.66 -12.93 -3.31
C GLY A 226 17.15 -13.17 -3.20
N THR A 227 17.90 -12.45 -4.03
CA THR A 227 19.36 -12.39 -4.06
C THR A 227 19.79 -10.94 -4.23
N TRP A 228 20.74 -10.49 -3.42
CA TRP A 228 21.30 -9.15 -3.52
C TRP A 228 22.12 -8.97 -4.80
N ARG A 229 21.91 -7.84 -5.46
CA ARG A 229 22.49 -7.47 -6.76
C ARG A 229 23.13 -6.09 -6.65
N ASP A 230 24.22 -5.92 -7.38
CA ASP A 230 24.70 -4.59 -7.71
C ASP A 230 23.72 -3.89 -8.66
N ASP A 231 23.87 -2.57 -8.76
CA ASP A 231 23.16 -1.72 -9.70
C ASP A 231 23.20 -2.29 -11.14
N ASN A 232 22.02 -2.54 -11.70
CA ASN A 232 21.86 -3.03 -13.07
C ASN A 232 21.36 -1.93 -14.04
N SER A 233 21.26 -0.68 -13.58
CA SER A 233 20.83 0.48 -14.39
C SER A 233 21.93 1.06 -15.30
N GLY A 234 23.10 0.40 -15.38
CA GLY A 234 24.26 0.94 -16.09
C GLY A 234 25.06 1.99 -15.29
N GLY A 235 24.96 1.97 -13.95
CA GLY A 235 25.72 2.84 -13.06
C GLY A 235 24.99 4.11 -12.62
N SER A 236 23.66 4.17 -12.76
CA SER A 236 22.87 5.31 -12.30
C SER A 236 22.69 5.34 -10.77
N TYR A 237 22.85 4.18 -10.11
CA TYR A 237 22.67 4.02 -8.66
C TYR A 237 23.85 3.24 -8.04
N PRO A 238 25.11 3.67 -8.22
CA PRO A 238 26.28 2.86 -7.87
C PRO A 238 26.41 2.58 -6.36
N ASN A 239 25.80 3.43 -5.52
CA ASN A 239 25.77 3.31 -4.06
C ASN A 239 24.62 2.45 -3.53
N VAL A 240 23.79 1.88 -4.40
CA VAL A 240 22.64 1.05 -4.00
C VAL A 240 22.89 -0.41 -4.37
N ILE A 241 22.48 -1.32 -3.49
CA ILE A 241 22.23 -2.72 -3.85
C ILE A 241 20.73 -2.99 -3.81
N TRP A 242 20.28 -3.95 -4.61
CA TRP A 242 18.86 -4.31 -4.67
C TRP A 242 18.67 -5.82 -4.59
N GLU A 243 17.53 -6.24 -4.07
CA GLU A 243 17.15 -7.64 -3.97
C GLU A 243 16.23 -7.98 -5.15
N ASP A 244 16.57 -9.03 -5.90
CA ASP A 244 15.73 -9.54 -6.98
C ASP A 244 14.56 -10.39 -6.45
N SER A 245 13.82 -11.02 -7.37
CA SER A 245 12.73 -11.93 -7.05
C SER A 245 11.63 -11.28 -6.20
N CYS A 246 11.12 -10.15 -6.71
CA CYS A 246 9.99 -9.43 -6.13
C CYS A 246 8.76 -10.34 -6.03
N SER A 247 8.34 -10.63 -4.79
CA SER A 247 7.16 -11.43 -4.49
C SER A 247 5.88 -10.59 -4.63
N ARG A 248 4.73 -11.26 -4.77
CA ARG A 248 3.42 -10.60 -4.91
C ARG A 248 3.13 -9.55 -3.83
N ASP A 249 3.48 -9.83 -2.58
CA ASP A 249 3.30 -8.91 -1.46
C ASP A 249 4.18 -7.66 -1.63
N MET A 250 5.46 -7.82 -1.94
CA MET A 250 6.34 -6.68 -2.19
C MET A 250 5.88 -5.85 -3.41
N PHE A 251 5.51 -6.53 -4.49
CA PHE A 251 5.04 -5.91 -5.72
C PHE A 251 3.74 -5.12 -5.53
N SER A 252 2.74 -5.72 -4.87
CA SER A 252 1.48 -5.03 -4.56
C SER A 252 1.68 -3.83 -3.64
N GLY A 253 2.62 -3.92 -2.70
CA GLY A 253 3.07 -2.77 -1.90
C GLY A 253 3.59 -1.62 -2.76
N TRP A 254 4.52 -1.89 -3.69
CA TRP A 254 4.99 -0.85 -4.62
C TRP A 254 3.84 -0.23 -5.41
N VAL A 255 2.93 -1.05 -5.94
CA VAL A 255 1.76 -0.57 -6.70
C VAL A 255 0.84 0.31 -5.86
N LEU A 256 0.69 0.03 -4.55
CA LEU A 256 0.00 0.93 -3.62
C LEU A 256 0.67 2.30 -3.58
N GLY A 257 2.01 2.35 -3.42
CA GLY A 257 2.76 3.60 -3.45
C GLY A 257 2.54 4.39 -4.74
N TYR A 258 2.62 3.73 -5.90
CA TYR A 258 2.35 4.34 -7.21
C TYR A 258 0.94 4.95 -7.29
N ALA A 259 -0.09 4.19 -6.90
CA ALA A 259 -1.47 4.61 -7.04
C ALA A 259 -1.84 5.76 -6.09
N SER A 260 -1.40 5.67 -4.84
CA SER A 260 -1.65 6.71 -3.84
C SER A 260 -0.90 8.00 -4.16
N ALA A 261 0.36 7.91 -4.59
CA ALA A 261 1.13 9.09 -5.02
C ALA A 261 0.46 9.77 -6.23
N TRP A 262 0.05 9.01 -7.26
CA TRP A 262 -0.66 9.58 -8.41
C TRP A 262 -1.98 10.25 -8.01
N GLU A 263 -2.77 9.61 -7.14
CA GLU A 263 -4.02 10.21 -6.64
C GLU A 263 -3.81 11.55 -5.94
N ALA A 264 -2.71 11.70 -5.19
CA ALA A 264 -2.37 12.95 -4.54
C ALA A 264 -1.92 14.04 -5.54
N ILE A 265 -1.14 13.68 -6.57
CA ILE A 265 -0.39 14.66 -7.39
C ILE A 265 -0.92 14.89 -8.81
N ALA A 266 -1.78 14.03 -9.36
CA ALA A 266 -2.10 14.01 -10.80
C ALA A 266 -2.45 15.41 -11.34
N ASN A 267 -3.33 16.12 -10.63
CA ASN A 267 -3.80 17.46 -11.00
C ASN A 267 -3.12 18.58 -10.19
N ASP A 268 -2.07 18.29 -9.44
CA ASP A 268 -1.42 19.26 -8.57
C ASP A 268 -0.24 19.96 -9.27
N PRO A 269 -0.31 21.27 -9.55
CA PRO A 269 0.77 22.00 -10.22
C PRO A 269 2.01 22.19 -9.33
N ALA A 270 1.95 21.87 -8.04
CA ALA A 270 3.10 21.96 -7.12
C ALA A 270 4.16 20.86 -7.36
N PHE A 271 3.84 19.85 -8.18
CA PHE A 271 4.77 18.79 -8.58
C PHE A 271 5.19 18.98 -10.04
N ALA A 272 6.48 18.81 -10.30
CA ALA A 272 7.02 18.90 -11.65
C ALA A 272 6.40 17.86 -12.58
N GLU A 273 5.97 18.29 -13.76
CA GLU A 273 5.38 17.41 -14.78
C GLU A 273 6.33 16.28 -15.21
N GLU A 274 7.64 16.49 -15.16
CA GLU A 274 8.63 15.44 -15.42
C GLU A 274 8.50 14.27 -14.43
N LYS A 275 8.33 14.55 -13.13
CA LYS A 275 8.16 13.49 -12.12
C LYS A 275 6.86 12.73 -12.33
N LYS A 276 5.78 13.44 -12.69
CA LYS A 276 4.48 12.83 -13.05
C LYS A 276 4.63 11.91 -14.26
N GLN A 277 5.19 12.40 -15.36
CA GLN A 277 5.39 11.63 -16.59
C GLN A 277 6.27 10.39 -16.35
N ARG A 278 7.31 10.52 -15.52
CA ARG A 278 8.16 9.38 -15.13
C ARG A 278 7.38 8.33 -14.36
N LEU A 279 6.58 8.74 -13.36
CA LEU A 279 5.70 7.82 -12.61
C LEU A 279 4.72 7.09 -13.54
N GLN A 280 4.10 7.80 -14.49
CA GLN A 280 3.20 7.20 -15.48
C GLN A 280 3.94 6.22 -16.40
N ALA A 281 5.15 6.57 -16.85
CA ALA A 281 5.96 5.72 -17.73
C ALA A 281 6.40 4.43 -17.03
N ASP A 282 6.83 4.53 -15.77
CA ASP A 282 7.19 3.37 -14.95
C ASP A 282 5.98 2.47 -14.71
N ALA A 283 4.84 3.04 -14.28
CA ALA A 283 3.60 2.28 -14.10
C ALA A 283 3.13 1.59 -15.40
N ARG A 284 3.29 2.27 -16.54
CA ARG A 284 3.00 1.70 -17.86
C ARG A 284 3.89 0.49 -18.14
N ALA A 285 5.20 0.63 -17.96
CA ALA A 285 6.15 -0.43 -18.22
C ALA A 285 5.89 -1.66 -17.32
N ILE A 286 5.59 -1.44 -16.04
CA ILE A 286 5.21 -2.49 -15.09
C ILE A 286 3.94 -3.20 -15.58
N GLY A 287 2.88 -2.45 -15.91
CA GLY A 287 1.63 -3.04 -16.39
C GLY A 287 1.82 -3.87 -17.67
N HIS A 288 2.58 -3.35 -18.63
CA HIS A 288 2.87 -4.08 -19.88
C HIS A 288 3.69 -5.35 -19.63
N SER A 289 4.58 -5.36 -18.63
CA SER A 289 5.31 -6.58 -18.27
C SER A 289 4.37 -7.70 -17.80
N LEU A 290 3.30 -7.36 -17.06
CA LEU A 290 2.30 -8.31 -16.59
C LEU A 290 1.39 -8.84 -17.71
N MET A 291 1.28 -8.13 -18.83
CA MET A 291 0.53 -8.59 -20.01
C MET A 291 1.30 -9.65 -20.82
N GLN A 292 2.61 -9.79 -20.59
CA GLN A 292 3.44 -10.69 -21.37
C GLN A 292 3.21 -12.14 -20.96
N VAL A 293 2.79 -12.96 -21.91
CA VAL A 293 2.66 -14.40 -21.75
C VAL A 293 4.05 -15.03 -21.58
N GLY A 294 4.26 -15.73 -20.48
CA GLY A 294 5.48 -16.47 -20.16
C GLY A 294 5.62 -17.78 -20.94
N ALA A 295 6.72 -18.49 -20.68
CA ALA A 295 7.03 -19.76 -21.36
C ALA A 295 5.99 -20.87 -21.08
N GLU A 296 5.31 -20.80 -19.94
CA GLU A 296 4.25 -21.75 -19.55
C GLU A 296 2.88 -21.40 -20.16
N GLY A 297 2.77 -20.31 -20.94
CA GLY A 297 1.53 -19.93 -21.62
C GLY A 297 0.59 -19.02 -20.83
N TYR A 298 1.04 -18.48 -19.70
CA TYR A 298 0.25 -17.60 -18.83
C TYR A 298 0.81 -16.18 -18.76
N ASP A 299 -0.07 -15.19 -18.65
CA ASP A 299 0.26 -13.81 -18.29
C ASP A 299 0.25 -13.62 -16.75
N LEU A 300 0.37 -12.37 -16.29
CA LEU A 300 0.34 -12.00 -14.87
C LEU A 300 1.50 -12.63 -14.07
N GLU A 301 2.68 -12.65 -14.68
CA GLU A 301 3.93 -13.08 -14.07
C GLU A 301 4.85 -11.89 -13.83
N ILE A 302 5.37 -11.76 -12.60
CA ILE A 302 6.44 -10.81 -12.28
C ILE A 302 7.75 -11.45 -12.74
N LYS A 303 8.54 -10.72 -13.54
CA LYS A 303 9.81 -11.21 -14.11
C LYS A 303 10.98 -10.35 -13.65
N ASP A 304 12.12 -11.00 -13.45
CA ASP A 304 13.38 -10.34 -13.15
C ASP A 304 14.20 -10.04 -14.42
N PRO A 305 15.25 -9.21 -14.33
CA PRO A 305 16.16 -8.90 -15.44
C PRO A 305 16.85 -10.11 -16.07
N ASP A 306 16.90 -11.24 -15.36
CA ASP A 306 17.42 -12.51 -15.87
C ASP A 306 16.43 -13.25 -16.81
N GLY A 307 15.26 -12.65 -17.05
CA GLY A 307 14.20 -13.18 -17.92
C GLY A 307 13.32 -14.26 -17.27
N ARG A 308 13.65 -14.69 -16.06
CA ARG A 308 12.87 -15.69 -15.32
C ARG A 308 11.77 -15.01 -14.52
N ARG A 309 10.69 -15.74 -14.29
CA ARG A 309 9.67 -15.38 -13.30
C ARG A 309 10.30 -15.32 -11.90
N THR A 310 9.86 -14.38 -11.07
CA THR A 310 10.25 -14.33 -9.65
C THR A 310 9.69 -15.53 -8.88
N TYR A 311 10.31 -15.87 -7.76
CA TYR A 311 10.00 -17.11 -7.03
C TYR A 311 8.55 -17.20 -6.54
N HIS A 312 7.95 -16.08 -6.11
CA HIS A 312 6.56 -15.99 -5.66
C HIS A 312 5.70 -15.05 -6.52
N GLY A 313 6.08 -14.83 -7.78
CA GLY A 313 5.53 -13.78 -8.65
C GLY A 313 4.38 -14.16 -9.59
N ILE A 314 3.54 -15.14 -9.24
CA ILE A 314 2.41 -15.54 -10.10
C ILE A 314 1.11 -14.90 -9.58
N LEU A 315 0.58 -13.93 -10.31
CA LEU A 315 -0.71 -13.27 -10.05
C LEU A 315 -1.89 -13.91 -10.81
N ASN A 316 -1.61 -14.86 -11.71
CA ASN A 316 -2.62 -15.55 -12.50
C ASN A 316 -3.55 -16.42 -11.62
N GLU A 317 -4.86 -16.35 -11.88
CA GLU A 317 -5.94 -17.09 -11.20
C GLU A 317 -5.85 -18.61 -11.36
N SER A 318 -5.11 -19.10 -12.35
CA SER A 318 -4.91 -20.55 -12.54
C SER A 318 -3.82 -21.11 -11.62
N SER A 319 -3.19 -20.29 -10.78
CA SER A 319 -2.09 -20.74 -9.92
C SER A 319 -2.48 -20.95 -8.46
N ILE A 320 -1.86 -21.94 -7.82
CA ILE A 320 -1.83 -22.13 -6.37
C ILE A 320 -0.36 -22.24 -5.96
N ASP A 321 0.04 -21.40 -5.00
CA ASP A 321 1.44 -21.20 -4.63
C ASP A 321 2.33 -20.83 -5.83
N ARG A 322 3.10 -21.80 -6.36
CA ARG A 322 4.07 -21.63 -7.46
C ARG A 322 3.75 -22.47 -8.70
N ALA A 323 2.61 -23.16 -8.72
CA ALA A 323 2.23 -24.06 -9.79
C ALA A 323 0.93 -23.61 -10.46
N TYR A 324 0.85 -23.80 -11.77
CA TYR A 324 -0.40 -23.69 -12.54
C TYR A 324 -1.19 -25.00 -12.43
N LEU A 325 -2.49 -24.86 -12.23
CA LEU A 325 -3.43 -25.97 -12.12
C LEU A 325 -4.65 -25.67 -12.99
N ASP A 326 -4.83 -26.46 -14.03
CA ASP A 326 -5.93 -26.29 -14.99
C ASP A 326 -7.29 -26.34 -14.28
N GLY A 327 -8.14 -25.36 -14.58
CA GLY A 327 -9.50 -25.26 -14.03
C GLY A 327 -9.58 -24.68 -12.61
N VAL A 328 -8.46 -24.35 -11.97
CA VAL A 328 -8.49 -23.59 -10.72
C VAL A 328 -9.01 -22.17 -10.98
N GLN A 329 -9.90 -21.71 -10.10
CA GLN A 329 -10.39 -20.34 -10.06
C GLN A 329 -9.93 -19.70 -8.75
N ASN A 330 -8.68 -19.25 -8.71
CA ASN A 330 -8.10 -18.65 -7.51
C ASN A 330 -8.50 -17.17 -7.39
N GLY A 331 -9.55 -16.89 -6.64
CA GLY A 331 -10.06 -15.55 -6.36
C GLY A 331 -9.11 -14.66 -5.56
N PHE A 332 -8.20 -15.23 -4.76
CA PHE A 332 -7.15 -14.45 -4.10
C PHE A 332 -6.22 -13.80 -5.11
N ASN A 333 -5.73 -14.59 -6.07
CA ASN A 333 -4.94 -14.08 -7.18
C ASN A 333 -5.77 -13.18 -8.11
N GLY A 334 -7.04 -13.56 -8.35
CA GLY A 334 -7.98 -12.74 -9.11
C GLY A 334 -8.15 -11.34 -8.53
N MET A 335 -8.32 -11.22 -7.21
CA MET A 335 -8.43 -9.94 -6.50
C MET A 335 -7.14 -9.12 -6.60
N LEU A 336 -5.98 -9.76 -6.36
CA LEU A 336 -4.68 -9.10 -6.49
C LEU A 336 -4.44 -8.57 -7.90
N ALA A 337 -4.60 -9.42 -8.91
CA ALA A 337 -4.38 -9.04 -10.31
C ALA A 337 -5.34 -7.92 -10.74
N LEU A 338 -6.63 -8.03 -10.37
CA LEU A 338 -7.63 -7.01 -10.66
C LEU A 338 -7.24 -5.64 -10.06
N GLY A 339 -6.90 -5.61 -8.77
CA GLY A 339 -6.50 -4.38 -8.08
C GLY A 339 -5.20 -3.78 -8.62
N ILE A 340 -4.17 -4.62 -8.80
CA ILE A 340 -2.85 -4.20 -9.32
C ILE A 340 -2.97 -3.60 -10.72
N VAL A 341 -3.64 -4.30 -11.64
CA VAL A 341 -3.74 -3.83 -13.03
C VAL A 341 -4.66 -2.60 -13.12
N ALA A 342 -5.71 -2.51 -12.30
CA ALA A 342 -6.54 -1.30 -12.19
C ALA A 342 -5.73 -0.09 -11.72
N ALA A 343 -4.93 -0.25 -10.67
CA ALA A 343 -4.04 0.79 -10.17
C ALA A 343 -3.00 1.24 -11.20
N LEU A 344 -2.30 0.30 -11.86
CA LEU A 344 -1.31 0.63 -12.88
C LEU A 344 -1.94 1.31 -14.11
N ALA A 345 -3.13 0.86 -14.52
CA ALA A 345 -3.89 1.49 -15.59
C ALA A 345 -4.31 2.93 -15.20
N TYR A 346 -4.76 3.12 -13.96
CA TYR A 346 -5.11 4.45 -13.42
C TYR A 346 -3.93 5.42 -13.40
N VAL A 347 -2.75 4.97 -12.95
CA VAL A 347 -1.55 5.81 -12.91
C VAL A 347 -1.05 6.13 -14.32
N SER A 348 -0.87 5.11 -15.15
CA SER A 348 -0.27 5.26 -16.48
C SER A 348 -1.17 5.93 -17.52
N GLU A 349 -2.47 5.99 -17.23
CA GLU A 349 -3.56 6.39 -18.13
C GLU A 349 -3.48 5.68 -19.50
N ASP A 350 -2.93 4.45 -19.52
CA ASP A 350 -2.66 3.72 -20.75
C ASP A 350 -3.92 3.00 -21.28
N PRO A 351 -4.41 3.35 -22.48
CA PRO A 351 -5.56 2.68 -23.10
C PRO A 351 -5.37 1.18 -23.30
N ALA A 352 -4.14 0.71 -23.56
CA ALA A 352 -3.86 -0.71 -23.76
C ALA A 352 -4.03 -1.51 -22.46
N LEU A 353 -3.56 -0.98 -21.33
CA LEU A 353 -3.77 -1.59 -20.01
C LEU A 353 -5.24 -1.58 -19.61
N ASN A 354 -5.95 -0.48 -19.86
CA ASN A 354 -7.39 -0.40 -19.61
C ASN A 354 -8.18 -1.42 -20.46
N ALA A 355 -7.80 -1.59 -21.73
CA ALA A 355 -8.41 -2.59 -22.61
C ALA A 355 -8.13 -4.02 -22.14
N TYR A 356 -6.90 -4.33 -21.74
CA TYR A 356 -6.54 -5.64 -21.17
C TYR A 356 -7.34 -5.94 -19.89
N LEU A 357 -7.43 -4.98 -18.96
CA LEU A 357 -8.22 -5.08 -17.74
C LEU A 357 -9.70 -5.38 -18.04
N LYS A 358 -10.34 -4.56 -18.89
CA LYS A 358 -11.77 -4.67 -19.19
C LYS A 358 -12.10 -5.93 -20.00
N LYS A 359 -11.36 -6.16 -21.09
CA LYS A 359 -11.65 -7.25 -22.02
C LYS A 359 -11.19 -8.59 -21.47
N SER A 360 -9.92 -8.70 -21.11
CA SER A 360 -9.33 -10.00 -20.77
C SER A 360 -9.59 -10.37 -19.31
N LEU A 361 -9.28 -9.48 -18.36
CA LEU A 361 -9.40 -9.83 -16.93
C LEU A 361 -10.86 -9.83 -16.44
N ILE A 362 -11.66 -8.87 -16.87
CA ILE A 362 -13.05 -8.73 -16.41
C ILE A 362 -14.01 -9.53 -17.29
N ALA A 363 -14.11 -9.22 -18.59
CA ALA A 363 -15.15 -9.81 -19.44
C ALA A 363 -14.88 -11.28 -19.82
N GLU A 364 -13.66 -11.63 -20.20
CA GLU A 364 -13.31 -12.99 -20.62
C GLU A 364 -13.03 -13.92 -19.43
N ARG A 365 -12.24 -13.47 -18.44
CA ARG A 365 -11.80 -14.30 -17.31
C ARG A 365 -12.66 -14.16 -16.06
N GLY A 366 -13.41 -13.07 -15.90
CA GLY A 366 -14.30 -12.90 -14.75
C GLY A 366 -13.58 -12.80 -13.39
N LEU A 367 -12.39 -12.19 -13.32
CA LEU A 367 -11.59 -12.17 -12.08
C LEU A 367 -12.33 -11.58 -10.86
N HIS A 368 -13.14 -10.55 -11.08
CA HIS A 368 -14.02 -9.95 -10.07
C HIS A 368 -15.02 -10.96 -9.49
N LEU A 369 -15.58 -11.85 -10.31
CA LEU A 369 -16.48 -12.92 -9.85
C LEU A 369 -15.71 -13.97 -9.04
N MET A 370 -14.53 -14.38 -9.52
CA MET A 370 -13.68 -15.33 -8.78
C MET A 370 -13.28 -14.78 -7.41
N ALA A 371 -12.95 -13.49 -7.33
CA ALA A 371 -12.62 -12.82 -6.08
C ALA A 371 -13.79 -12.86 -5.07
N ARG A 372 -15.04 -12.76 -5.53
CA ARG A 372 -16.23 -12.93 -4.68
C ARG A 372 -16.46 -14.39 -4.30
N ASP A 373 -16.31 -15.30 -5.26
CA ASP A 373 -16.83 -16.67 -5.15
C ASP A 373 -15.80 -17.68 -4.60
N SER A 374 -14.49 -17.38 -4.67
CA SER A 374 -13.44 -18.39 -4.48
C SER A 374 -12.12 -17.80 -3.90
N MET A 375 -12.14 -17.28 -2.67
CA MET A 375 -10.94 -16.78 -1.95
C MET A 375 -10.02 -17.91 -1.41
N ILE A 376 -9.55 -18.77 -2.32
CA ILE A 376 -8.71 -19.93 -1.99
C ILE A 376 -7.42 -19.49 -1.29
N GLY A 377 -7.09 -20.15 -0.17
CA GLY A 377 -5.78 -20.03 0.49
C GLY A 377 -5.59 -18.75 1.31
N VAL A 378 -6.61 -17.90 1.43
CA VAL A 378 -6.59 -16.76 2.37
C VAL A 378 -6.79 -17.26 3.80
N ASP A 379 -7.84 -18.06 4.02
CA ASP A 379 -8.17 -18.63 5.32
C ASP A 379 -7.89 -20.13 5.37
N LEU A 380 -7.03 -20.52 6.30
CA LEU A 380 -6.71 -21.91 6.63
C LEU A 380 -6.91 -22.17 8.13
N GLY A 381 -7.82 -21.42 8.77
CA GLY A 381 -8.09 -21.49 10.20
C GLY A 381 -6.87 -21.07 11.03
N VAL A 382 -6.52 -21.87 12.04
CA VAL A 382 -5.36 -21.61 12.91
C VAL A 382 -4.01 -21.67 12.18
N LYS A 383 -3.96 -22.29 10.99
CA LYS A 383 -2.74 -22.37 10.17
C LYS A 383 -2.69 -21.29 9.07
N SER A 384 -3.57 -20.29 9.12
CA SER A 384 -3.62 -19.20 8.15
C SER A 384 -2.28 -18.49 7.99
N ASN A 385 -1.95 -18.15 6.75
CA ASN A 385 -0.91 -17.19 6.47
C ASN A 385 -1.51 -15.79 6.48
N TYR A 386 -1.28 -15.00 7.52
CA TYR A 386 -1.85 -13.64 7.60
C TYR A 386 -1.29 -12.67 6.56
N SER A 387 -0.16 -12.99 5.93
CA SER A 387 0.29 -12.30 4.72
C SER A 387 -0.70 -12.47 3.54
N SER A 388 -1.41 -13.60 3.44
CA SER A 388 -2.47 -13.79 2.43
C SER A 388 -3.66 -12.86 2.67
N TYR A 389 -4.08 -12.68 3.93
CA TYR A 389 -5.11 -11.69 4.28
C TYR A 389 -4.66 -10.28 3.90
N ASN A 390 -3.45 -9.88 4.31
CA ASN A 390 -2.88 -8.59 3.97
C ASN A 390 -2.90 -8.32 2.46
N MET A 391 -2.38 -9.26 1.67
CA MET A 391 -2.39 -9.18 0.21
C MET A 391 -3.82 -9.10 -0.36
N ALA A 392 -4.76 -9.90 0.17
CA ALA A 392 -6.14 -9.89 -0.31
C ALA A 392 -6.84 -8.56 -0.06
N PHE A 393 -6.66 -7.98 1.14
CA PHE A 393 -7.17 -6.65 1.47
C PHE A 393 -6.48 -5.55 0.66
N LEU A 394 -5.18 -5.67 0.42
CA LEU A 394 -4.46 -4.72 -0.43
C LEU A 394 -4.98 -4.75 -1.88
N GLY A 395 -5.14 -5.94 -2.46
CA GLY A 395 -5.78 -6.11 -3.76
C GLY A 395 -7.20 -5.57 -3.78
N GLY A 396 -7.97 -5.84 -2.71
CA GLY A 396 -9.32 -5.32 -2.51
C GLY A 396 -9.37 -3.80 -2.46
N TRP A 397 -8.50 -3.15 -1.70
CA TRP A 397 -8.37 -1.69 -1.63
C TRP A 397 -8.06 -1.11 -3.01
N LEU A 398 -7.05 -1.64 -3.70
CA LEU A 398 -6.67 -1.17 -5.03
C LEU A 398 -7.83 -1.33 -6.04
N ALA A 399 -8.54 -2.46 -6.01
CA ALA A 399 -9.69 -2.70 -6.87
C ALA A 399 -10.86 -1.75 -6.54
N VAL A 400 -11.22 -1.61 -5.27
CA VAL A 400 -12.32 -0.72 -4.84
C VAL A 400 -11.99 0.74 -5.15
N ARG A 401 -10.73 1.16 -4.97
CA ARG A 401 -10.33 2.56 -5.14
C ARG A 401 -10.14 2.95 -6.61
N TYR A 402 -9.50 2.09 -7.41
CA TYR A 402 -8.97 2.46 -8.73
C TYR A 402 -9.59 1.71 -9.92
N LEU A 403 -10.47 0.73 -9.70
CA LEU A 403 -11.18 0.09 -10.82
C LEU A 403 -12.25 1.01 -11.41
N CYS A 404 -12.08 1.39 -12.66
CA CYS A 404 -12.99 2.29 -13.38
C CYS A 404 -14.32 1.62 -13.79
N ASP A 405 -14.32 0.31 -14.03
CA ASP A 405 -15.54 -0.41 -14.39
C ASP A 405 -16.46 -0.57 -13.16
N GLU A 406 -17.54 0.21 -13.10
CA GLU A 406 -18.43 0.22 -11.92
C GLU A 406 -19.11 -1.13 -11.67
N ALA A 407 -19.46 -1.88 -12.71
CA ALA A 407 -20.10 -3.17 -12.54
C ALA A 407 -19.13 -4.17 -11.89
N ALA A 408 -17.90 -4.26 -12.40
CA ALA A 408 -16.88 -5.11 -11.82
C ALA A 408 -16.42 -4.61 -10.44
N ARG A 409 -16.33 -3.30 -10.24
CA ARG A 409 -15.99 -2.68 -8.94
C ARG A 409 -17.04 -2.98 -7.88
N SER A 410 -18.33 -2.94 -8.23
CA SER A 410 -19.41 -3.33 -7.32
C SER A 410 -19.25 -4.77 -6.82
N VAL A 411 -18.86 -5.70 -7.70
CA VAL A 411 -18.55 -7.08 -7.31
C VAL A 411 -17.28 -7.17 -6.46
N ALA A 412 -16.24 -6.40 -6.76
CA ALA A 412 -15.03 -6.34 -5.93
C ALA A 412 -15.34 -5.80 -4.52
N ARG A 413 -16.23 -4.81 -4.41
CA ARG A 413 -16.74 -4.31 -3.12
C ARG A 413 -17.49 -5.39 -2.36
N GLU A 414 -18.33 -6.17 -3.04
CA GLU A 414 -19.02 -7.32 -2.45
C GLU A 414 -18.01 -8.36 -1.93
N ALA A 415 -17.00 -8.71 -2.72
CA ALA A 415 -15.94 -9.64 -2.32
C ALA A 415 -15.20 -9.18 -1.05
N VAL A 416 -14.85 -7.89 -0.94
CA VAL A 416 -14.27 -7.34 0.31
C VAL A 416 -15.21 -7.56 1.49
N GLN A 417 -16.50 -7.26 1.32
CA GLN A 417 -17.49 -7.33 2.40
C GLN A 417 -17.74 -8.78 2.85
N VAL A 418 -18.09 -9.68 1.93
CA VAL A 418 -18.63 -11.00 2.27
C VAL A 418 -17.66 -12.16 2.09
N ALA A 419 -16.63 -12.01 1.25
CA ALA A 419 -15.64 -13.07 0.99
C ALA A 419 -14.35 -12.89 1.80
N LEU A 420 -14.04 -11.66 2.24
CA LEU A 420 -12.88 -11.36 3.08
C LEU A 420 -13.27 -10.98 4.51
N TYR A 421 -14.11 -9.96 4.68
CA TYR A 421 -14.23 -9.26 5.96
C TYR A 421 -15.18 -9.88 6.98
N ASP A 422 -16.47 -9.96 6.64
CA ASP A 422 -17.54 -10.56 7.45
C ASP A 422 -18.17 -11.73 6.67
N ARG A 423 -17.55 -12.90 6.82
CA ARG A 423 -17.79 -14.15 6.10
C ARG A 423 -18.79 -15.02 6.88
N PRO A 424 -20.05 -15.14 6.46
CA PRO A 424 -21.07 -15.80 7.27
C PRO A 424 -20.69 -17.23 7.72
N GLY A 425 -20.81 -17.49 9.02
CA GLY A 425 -20.57 -18.81 9.62
C GLY A 425 -19.09 -19.21 9.79
N GLN A 426 -18.14 -18.35 9.42
CA GLN A 426 -16.73 -18.58 9.70
C GLN A 426 -16.33 -18.06 11.08
N THR A 427 -15.17 -18.45 11.57
CA THR A 427 -14.54 -17.84 12.76
C THR A 427 -13.25 -17.15 12.35
N ARG A 428 -12.68 -16.34 13.24
CA ARG A 428 -11.35 -15.72 13.06
C ARG A 428 -11.26 -14.77 11.88
N GLN A 429 -12.35 -14.04 11.65
CA GLN A 429 -12.51 -13.22 10.45
C GLN A 429 -11.93 -11.82 10.66
N PRO A 430 -11.52 -11.11 9.60
CA PRO A 430 -11.00 -9.75 9.67
C PRO A 430 -11.86 -8.78 10.49
N LEU A 431 -13.19 -8.90 10.46
CA LEU A 431 -14.11 -8.14 11.31
C LEU A 431 -13.73 -8.19 12.82
N GLU A 432 -13.26 -9.35 13.28
CA GLU A 432 -12.85 -9.60 14.66
C GLU A 432 -11.39 -9.21 14.90
N GLN A 433 -10.56 -9.25 13.86
CA GLN A 433 -9.10 -9.21 13.96
C GLN A 433 -8.54 -7.87 14.41
N LYS A 434 -9.36 -6.81 14.64
CA LYS A 434 -8.90 -5.47 15.06
C LYS A 434 -7.68 -5.01 14.25
N GLN A 435 -7.90 -4.77 12.96
CA GLN A 435 -6.88 -4.32 12.02
C GLN A 435 -7.42 -3.09 11.28
N SER A 436 -6.92 -1.90 11.63
CA SER A 436 -7.46 -0.63 11.13
C SER A 436 -7.52 -0.56 9.60
N TYR A 437 -6.53 -1.11 8.90
CA TYR A 437 -6.53 -1.14 7.44
C TYR A 437 -7.64 -2.01 6.84
N PHE A 438 -7.93 -3.15 7.46
CA PHE A 438 -8.99 -4.05 7.00
C PHE A 438 -10.35 -3.39 7.24
N ASP A 439 -10.53 -2.75 8.40
CA ASP A 439 -11.73 -2.00 8.74
C ASP A 439 -11.95 -0.81 7.79
N LEU A 440 -10.91 -0.02 7.50
CA LEU A 440 -10.99 1.12 6.58
C LEU A 440 -11.22 0.68 5.13
N THR A 441 -10.62 -0.43 4.69
CA THR A 441 -10.88 -1.01 3.36
C THR A 441 -12.33 -1.48 3.24
N TYR A 442 -12.86 -2.11 4.29
CA TYR A 442 -14.28 -2.48 4.35
C TYR A 442 -15.19 -1.24 4.34
N VAL A 443 -14.89 -0.19 5.11
CA VAL A 443 -15.65 1.08 5.10
C VAL A 443 -15.63 1.71 3.71
N ALA A 444 -14.49 1.69 3.02
CA ALA A 444 -14.38 2.16 1.63
C ALA A 444 -15.30 1.37 0.70
N ALA A 445 -15.23 0.04 0.78
CA ALA A 445 -16.05 -0.86 -0.02
C ALA A 445 -17.54 -0.67 0.27
N ARG A 446 -17.94 -0.52 1.54
CA ARG A 446 -19.34 -0.37 1.93
C ARG A 446 -19.93 0.96 1.46
N SER A 447 -19.19 2.05 1.68
CA SER A 447 -19.59 3.41 1.29
C SER A 447 -19.51 3.68 -0.21
N GLY A 448 -18.70 2.90 -0.96
CA GLY A 448 -18.47 3.10 -2.39
C GLY A 448 -17.48 4.23 -2.70
N SER A 449 -16.70 4.65 -1.71
CA SER A 449 -15.66 5.66 -1.88
C SER A 449 -14.59 5.18 -2.87
N SER A 450 -14.25 6.01 -3.85
CA SER A 450 -13.22 5.69 -4.85
C SER A 450 -12.42 6.92 -5.28
N ALA A 451 -11.38 6.72 -6.10
CA ALA A 451 -10.65 7.84 -6.70
C ALA A 451 -11.49 8.63 -7.72
N PHE A 452 -12.63 8.08 -8.18
CA PHE A 452 -13.48 8.67 -9.22
C PHE A 452 -14.77 9.29 -8.67
N ALA A 453 -15.20 8.92 -7.47
CA ALA A 453 -16.46 9.36 -6.89
C ALA A 453 -16.39 9.43 -5.36
N PRO A 454 -17.04 10.43 -4.73
CA PRO A 454 -17.21 10.45 -3.29
C PRO A 454 -18.06 9.24 -2.83
N PRO A 455 -18.11 8.96 -1.51
CA PRO A 455 -19.04 7.98 -0.96
C PRO A 455 -20.45 8.10 -1.54
N SER A 456 -21.04 6.98 -1.93
CA SER A 456 -22.41 6.87 -2.44
C SER A 456 -23.39 6.31 -1.41
N ALA A 457 -22.88 5.85 -0.27
CA ALA A 457 -23.64 5.26 0.83
C ALA A 457 -23.03 5.66 2.17
N ASP A 458 -23.82 5.49 3.24
CA ASP A 458 -23.39 5.81 4.60
C ASP A 458 -22.16 4.99 5.01
N VAL A 459 -21.36 5.61 5.87
CA VAL A 459 -20.19 5.00 6.51
C VAL A 459 -20.66 3.97 7.55
N ASP A 460 -19.98 2.82 7.60
CA ASP A 460 -20.16 1.84 8.66
C ASP A 460 -19.47 2.33 9.94
N GLU A 461 -20.23 3.03 10.78
CA GLU A 461 -19.72 3.65 12.01
C GLU A 461 -19.07 2.64 12.99
N PRO A 462 -19.63 1.43 13.21
CA PRO A 462 -18.96 0.42 14.04
C PRO A 462 -17.59 0.00 13.52
N ALA A 463 -17.44 -0.22 12.20
CA ALA A 463 -16.14 -0.55 11.62
C ALA A 463 -15.15 0.61 11.72
N LEU A 464 -15.60 1.84 11.45
CA LEU A 464 -14.77 3.04 11.61
C LEU A 464 -14.32 3.22 13.07
N ALA A 465 -15.22 3.05 14.04
CA ALA A 465 -14.90 3.17 15.46
C ALA A 465 -13.84 2.16 15.90
N ARG A 466 -13.95 0.89 15.47
CA ARG A 466 -12.92 -0.13 15.75
C ARG A 466 -11.58 0.18 15.07
N ALA A 467 -11.60 0.75 13.85
CA ALA A 467 -10.38 1.15 13.17
C ALA A 467 -9.62 2.21 13.96
N LEU A 468 -10.33 3.21 14.48
CA LEU A 468 -9.77 4.30 15.28
C LEU A 468 -9.33 3.83 16.68
N GLU A 469 -10.11 2.96 17.34
CA GLU A 469 -9.71 2.29 18.59
C GLU A 469 -8.41 1.48 18.39
N THR A 470 -8.33 0.73 17.30
CA THR A 470 -7.13 -0.07 17.00
C THR A 470 -5.91 0.82 16.76
N LEU A 471 -6.07 1.99 16.12
CA LEU A 471 -4.99 2.95 15.93
C LEU A 471 -4.49 3.53 17.25
N SER A 472 -5.39 3.89 18.17
CA SER A 472 -4.99 4.45 19.47
C SER A 472 -4.28 3.44 20.38
N GLU A 473 -4.43 2.14 20.11
CA GLU A 473 -3.76 1.05 20.81
C GLU A 473 -2.37 0.68 20.27
N PHE A 474 -1.89 1.30 19.18
CA PHE A 474 -0.52 1.05 18.71
C PHE A 474 0.52 1.46 19.77
N GLU A 475 1.67 0.80 19.73
CA GLU A 475 2.81 1.15 20.59
C GLU A 475 3.23 2.62 20.35
N PRO A 476 3.44 3.41 21.41
CA PRO A 476 3.85 4.79 21.24
C PRO A 476 5.26 4.93 20.67
N PRO A 477 5.56 6.01 19.93
CA PRO A 477 6.90 6.32 19.49
C PRO A 477 7.78 6.83 20.66
N PRO A 478 9.09 6.51 20.72
CA PRO A 478 9.81 5.71 19.74
C PRO A 478 9.37 4.24 19.72
N TYR A 479 8.99 3.75 18.54
CA TYR A 479 8.36 2.46 18.38
C TYR A 479 9.41 1.36 18.33
N TYR A 480 9.96 1.02 19.50
CA TYR A 480 10.77 -0.19 19.64
C TYR A 480 9.89 -1.43 19.60
N ALA A 481 10.46 -2.57 19.23
CA ALA A 481 9.80 -3.87 19.31
C ALA A 481 10.13 -4.55 20.66
N PRO A 482 9.50 -4.18 21.79
CA PRO A 482 9.82 -4.81 23.08
C PRO A 482 9.64 -6.33 23.03
N VAL A 483 10.35 -7.00 23.93
CA VAL A 483 10.07 -8.40 24.23
C VAL A 483 8.68 -8.46 24.84
N ARG A 484 7.78 -9.25 24.25
CA ARG A 484 6.44 -9.50 24.79
C ARG A 484 6.26 -10.98 25.06
N LEU A 485 6.21 -11.30 26.35
CA LEU A 485 5.94 -12.64 26.88
C LEU A 485 4.66 -12.51 27.71
N ASN A 486 3.52 -12.71 27.07
CA ASN A 486 2.21 -12.54 27.69
C ASN A 486 1.89 -13.70 28.63
N CYS A 487 2.37 -14.91 28.33
CA CYS A 487 2.00 -16.12 29.08
C CYS A 487 3.20 -16.93 29.54
N ASP A 488 3.15 -17.44 30.77
CA ASP A 488 4.15 -18.37 31.30
C ASP A 488 3.84 -19.84 30.97
N ALA A 489 4.76 -20.75 31.33
CA ALA A 489 4.62 -22.17 31.02
C ALA A 489 3.44 -22.84 31.73
N ALA A 490 3.06 -22.39 32.93
CA ALA A 490 1.91 -22.93 33.67
C ALA A 490 0.60 -22.44 33.08
N GLU A 491 0.54 -21.17 32.68
CA GLU A 491 -0.60 -20.58 31.96
C GLU A 491 -0.83 -21.29 30.62
N ILE A 492 0.22 -21.47 29.83
CA ILE A 492 0.16 -22.22 28.56
C ILE A 492 -0.34 -23.64 28.78
N ALA A 493 0.15 -24.34 29.81
CA ALA A 493 -0.30 -25.69 30.13
C ALA A 493 -1.76 -25.76 30.60
N SER A 494 -2.27 -24.68 31.21
CA SER A 494 -3.66 -24.57 31.67
C SER A 494 -4.65 -24.17 30.56
N GLY A 495 -4.14 -23.63 29.44
CA GLY A 495 -4.97 -23.08 28.37
C GLY A 495 -5.59 -21.71 28.70
N GLN A 496 -5.15 -21.07 29.79
CA GLN A 496 -5.65 -19.79 30.27
C GLN A 496 -4.46 -18.92 30.70
N CYS A 497 -4.51 -17.64 30.36
CA CYS A 497 -3.42 -16.70 30.60
C CYS A 497 -3.97 -15.30 30.89
N VAL A 498 -3.26 -14.52 31.69
CA VAL A 498 -3.53 -13.08 31.84
C VAL A 498 -2.33 -12.34 31.28
N ALA A 499 -2.53 -11.70 30.13
CA ALA A 499 -1.48 -10.92 29.46
C ALA A 499 -0.93 -9.80 30.34
N GLU A 500 0.20 -9.22 29.93
CA GLU A 500 0.91 -8.19 30.71
C GLU A 500 0.06 -6.95 31.04
N ASP A 501 -0.93 -6.64 30.19
CA ASP A 501 -1.86 -5.52 30.37
C ASP A 501 -3.14 -5.88 31.16
N GLY A 502 -3.22 -7.11 31.67
CA GLY A 502 -4.38 -7.65 32.38
C GLY A 502 -5.45 -8.28 31.50
N THR A 503 -5.26 -8.36 30.18
CA THR A 503 -6.21 -9.00 29.27
C THR A 503 -6.23 -10.52 29.49
N ALA A 504 -7.41 -11.07 29.80
CA ALA A 504 -7.59 -12.52 29.89
C ALA A 504 -7.59 -13.17 28.50
N LEU A 505 -6.77 -14.21 28.32
CA LEU A 505 -6.58 -14.95 27.08
C LEU A 505 -6.94 -16.44 27.29
N GLU A 506 -7.80 -16.95 26.41
CA GLU A 506 -7.97 -18.40 26.23
C GLU A 506 -6.99 -18.87 25.15
N LEU A 507 -6.18 -19.88 25.47
CA LEU A 507 -5.11 -20.37 24.59
C LEU A 507 -5.53 -21.67 23.90
N LEU A 508 -5.25 -21.78 22.60
CA LEU A 508 -5.43 -23.02 21.84
C LEU A 508 -4.17 -23.90 21.80
N GLY A 509 -3.07 -23.43 22.42
CA GLY A 509 -1.76 -24.06 22.37
C GLY A 509 -0.99 -23.77 21.08
N TYR A 510 0.06 -24.54 20.84
CA TYR A 510 0.98 -24.44 19.70
C TYR A 510 0.38 -25.03 18.42
N VAL A 511 -0.80 -24.54 18.03
CA VAL A 511 -1.55 -25.00 16.85
C VAL A 511 -1.47 -24.02 15.69
N GLY A 512 -0.86 -22.85 15.89
CA GLY A 512 -0.63 -21.83 14.89
C GLY A 512 0.28 -22.28 13.75
N ARG A 513 0.35 -21.50 12.66
CA ARG A 513 1.28 -21.79 11.56
C ARG A 513 2.72 -21.80 12.09
N GLY A 514 3.52 -22.81 11.73
CA GLY A 514 4.87 -22.96 12.27
C GLY A 514 4.89 -23.33 13.76
N ASP A 515 3.80 -23.93 14.26
CA ASP A 515 3.60 -24.33 15.65
C ASP A 515 3.67 -23.14 16.63
N GLU A 516 3.15 -22.00 16.19
CA GLU A 516 3.01 -20.78 17.00
C GLU A 516 1.92 -20.95 18.08
N LEU A 517 2.15 -20.37 19.26
CA LEU A 517 1.15 -20.28 20.34
C LEU A 517 0.08 -19.25 19.95
N VAL A 518 -1.18 -19.68 19.90
CA VAL A 518 -2.28 -18.81 19.51
C VAL A 518 -3.42 -18.77 20.53
N ALA A 519 -4.01 -17.59 20.69
CA ALA A 519 -5.22 -17.40 21.47
C ALA A 519 -6.48 -17.79 20.67
N ALA A 520 -7.58 -18.04 21.37
CA ALA A 520 -8.89 -18.35 20.81
C ALA A 520 -9.51 -17.14 20.09
N ALA A 521 -9.31 -15.94 20.65
CA ALA A 521 -9.75 -14.65 20.13
C ALA A 521 -8.54 -13.79 19.72
N PRO A 522 -8.71 -12.82 18.79
CA PRO A 522 -7.61 -11.94 18.41
C PRO A 522 -7.25 -11.01 19.57
N LEU A 523 -5.96 -10.78 19.76
CA LEU A 523 -5.47 -9.91 20.83
C LEU A 523 -5.80 -8.44 20.51
N PRO A 524 -6.15 -7.61 21.51
CA PRO A 524 -6.10 -6.15 21.36
C PRO A 524 -4.74 -5.69 20.87
N MET A 525 -4.67 -4.60 20.10
CA MET A 525 -3.42 -4.16 19.47
C MET A 525 -2.35 -3.86 20.51
N ARG A 526 -2.74 -3.23 21.63
CA ARG A 526 -1.85 -2.91 22.76
C ARG A 526 -1.20 -4.12 23.43
N THR A 527 -1.76 -5.31 23.25
CA THR A 527 -1.30 -6.59 23.85
C THR A 527 -0.51 -7.43 22.85
N ARG A 528 -0.58 -7.11 21.55
CA ARG A 528 0.04 -7.94 20.51
C ARG A 528 1.56 -7.89 20.58
N PRO A 529 2.23 -9.02 20.26
CA PRO A 529 3.60 -9.01 19.77
C PRO A 529 3.87 -7.85 18.82
N SER A 530 4.89 -7.04 19.10
CA SER A 530 5.30 -5.98 18.18
C SER A 530 5.67 -6.57 16.84
N SER A 531 5.28 -5.88 15.77
CA SER A 531 5.55 -6.30 14.40
C SER A 531 5.97 -5.10 13.59
N ASN A 532 6.94 -5.29 12.70
CA ASN A 532 7.26 -4.27 11.72
C ASN A 532 6.15 -4.05 10.67
N TYR A 533 5.12 -4.90 10.69
CA TYR A 533 3.91 -4.75 9.88
C TYR A 533 2.79 -5.63 10.46
N HIS A 534 1.87 -5.07 11.22
CA HIS A 534 0.82 -5.81 11.93
C HIS A 534 -0.18 -6.48 11.02
N TRP A 535 -0.45 -5.92 9.84
CA TRP A 535 -1.48 -6.47 8.95
C TRP A 535 -1.12 -7.83 8.36
N ARG A 536 0.18 -8.17 8.30
CA ARG A 536 0.67 -9.50 7.89
C ARG A 536 0.94 -10.43 9.06
N SER A 537 0.97 -9.91 10.28
CA SER A 537 1.22 -10.69 11.49
C SER A 537 -0.04 -11.40 11.93
N ASN A 538 0.15 -12.50 12.66
CA ASN A 538 -0.95 -13.25 13.23
C ASN A 538 -1.58 -12.45 14.40
N PRO A 539 -2.83 -11.96 14.29
CA PRO A 539 -3.46 -11.19 15.36
C PRO A 539 -3.86 -12.07 16.57
N TYR A 540 -3.65 -13.37 16.48
CA TYR A 540 -3.85 -14.34 17.57
C TYR A 540 -2.54 -14.78 18.21
N ALA A 541 -1.37 -14.35 17.68
CA ALA A 541 -0.07 -14.66 18.25
C ALA A 541 0.05 -14.05 19.64
N VAL A 542 0.48 -14.86 20.59
CA VAL A 542 0.49 -14.49 22.01
C VAL A 542 1.83 -13.89 22.41
N ASP A 543 2.93 -14.51 22.01
CA ASP A 543 4.29 -14.10 22.40
C ASP A 543 5.12 -13.69 21.20
N SER A 544 6.13 -12.83 21.43
CA SER A 544 7.09 -12.39 20.41
C SER A 544 8.50 -12.86 20.73
N PRO A 545 9.28 -13.32 19.72
CA PRO A 545 10.71 -13.60 19.90
C PRO A 545 11.60 -12.35 19.82
N SER A 546 11.04 -11.13 19.80
CA SER A 546 11.83 -9.89 19.74
C SER A 546 12.80 -9.76 20.94
N ASP A 547 13.91 -9.06 20.74
CA ASP A 547 14.92 -8.76 21.77
C ASP A 547 14.89 -7.29 22.23
N GLY A 548 13.96 -6.48 21.71
CA GLY A 548 13.87 -5.05 22.03
C GLY A 548 14.78 -4.13 21.21
N SER A 549 15.61 -4.67 20.32
CA SER A 549 16.60 -3.88 19.58
C SER A 549 16.06 -3.20 18.33
N ALA A 550 14.98 -3.70 17.73
CA ALA A 550 14.42 -3.13 16.51
C ALA A 550 13.63 -1.85 16.81
N LEU A 551 13.94 -0.76 16.10
CA LEU A 551 13.11 0.45 16.00
C LEU A 551 12.31 0.37 14.71
N LEU A 552 11.02 0.11 14.86
CA LEU A 552 10.08 -0.17 13.79
C LEU A 552 9.56 1.12 13.19
N SER A 553 9.40 1.13 11.87
CA SER A 553 8.94 2.31 11.12
C SER A 553 7.48 2.70 11.37
N GLY A 554 6.65 1.76 11.83
CA GLY A 554 5.20 1.94 11.98
C GLY A 554 4.49 2.29 10.66
N ALA A 555 5.04 1.86 9.51
CA ALA A 555 4.52 2.21 8.20
C ALA A 555 3.04 1.85 8.01
N ASP A 556 2.60 0.75 8.63
CA ASP A 556 1.22 0.27 8.66
C ASP A 556 0.29 1.15 9.52
N PHE A 557 0.74 1.64 10.67
CA PHE A 557 0.01 2.69 11.40
C PHE A 557 -0.16 3.92 10.52
N ARG A 558 0.96 4.44 9.96
CA ARG A 558 1.00 5.71 9.23
C ARG A 558 -0.01 5.72 8.09
N VAL A 559 0.01 4.68 7.26
CA VAL A 559 -0.90 4.60 6.12
C VAL A 559 -2.36 4.46 6.54
N ALA A 560 -2.69 3.69 7.60
CA ALA A 560 -4.08 3.57 8.05
C ALA A 560 -4.59 4.87 8.66
N TYR A 561 -3.78 5.56 9.45
CA TYR A 561 -4.12 6.86 10.02
C TYR A 561 -4.39 7.89 8.93
N TRP A 562 -3.45 8.07 7.98
CA TRP A 562 -3.62 9.04 6.90
C TRP A 562 -4.68 8.63 5.89
N MET A 563 -4.89 7.33 5.64
CA MET A 563 -6.02 6.83 4.87
C MET A 563 -7.35 7.23 5.51
N ALA A 564 -7.51 7.09 6.83
CA ALA A 564 -8.72 7.51 7.53
C ALA A 564 -8.94 9.03 7.47
N ARG A 565 -7.87 9.82 7.53
CA ARG A 565 -7.91 11.28 7.37
C ARG A 565 -8.17 11.71 5.93
N PHE A 566 -7.69 10.96 4.94
CA PHE A 566 -7.80 11.23 3.50
C PHE A 566 -9.15 10.84 2.90
N MET A 567 -9.71 9.72 3.35
CA MET A 567 -10.96 9.20 2.81
C MET A 567 -12.12 10.12 3.18
N ARG A 568 -12.86 10.57 2.16
CA ARG A 568 -14.03 11.43 2.35
C ARG A 568 -15.14 10.70 3.10
N ARG A 569 -15.78 11.41 4.03
CA ARG A 569 -16.98 11.00 4.77
C ARG A 569 -18.26 11.47 4.10
#